data_AF-A0A0K9GJK2-F1
#
_entry.id   AF-A0A0K9GJK2-F1
#
_cell.length_a   1.000
_cell.length_b   1.000
_cell.length_c   1.000
_cell.angle_alpha   90.00
_cell.angle_beta   90.00
_cell.angle_gamma   90.00
#
_symmetry.space_group_name_H-M   'P 1'
#
loop_
_entity.id
_entity.type
_entity.pdbx_description
1 polymer ?
#
loop_
_entity_poly.entity_id
_entity_poly.type
_entity_poly.pdbx_seq_one_letter_code
_entity_poly.pdbx_strand_id
1 'polypeptide(L)'
;MMPIAGKIGGNKFLIAIRDGITIAMPLIIIGSLFMIIASFPAPGWEAWLGEVGIADFLWKGTDSSFGLIGLIASFGIAYSLTRQFNVDGIGSGIISLSAFIIATPFISSEAGAGMPIAYMGAKGLFIAIIMGLLNGYIYQWFINRNIQIKLPDSVPPAVSRSFSAIIPGAVIITMWLIIYSILSTLDLPNVHDIAQVILGKPLGLLGNNVFGAIIVVGLNSLFWFVGIHGGNVVNSVMQPIWIANLDENRVAYQAGQELNNIITLSFMDNFVYIGGGGATIGLVLVLGYLARKKKTSKQTKALAPITVVPGLFNINEPAMFGIPVVLNVLLFIPFILAPMVNVVVTYLAMASGIVPLTRAAASWTMPPIFSGFLVTGSISGAILQVVLIVLDILLYLPFVLAIEKRFKSQE
;
A
#
# COMPACT_ATOMS: atom_id res chain seq x y z
N MET A 1 -7.80 6.96 23.68
CA MET A 1 -7.51 6.59 22.28
C MET A 1 -7.23 7.79 21.39
N MET A 2 -8.13 8.79 21.26
CA MET A 2 -7.93 9.96 20.40
C MET A 2 -6.57 10.68 20.55
N PRO A 3 -6.04 10.97 21.76
CA PRO A 3 -4.74 11.64 21.90
C PRO A 3 -3.55 10.80 21.41
N ILE A 4 -3.62 9.48 21.59
CA ILE A 4 -2.56 8.55 21.16
C ILE A 4 -2.59 8.43 19.64
N ALA A 5 -3.76 8.18 19.06
CA ALA A 5 -3.92 8.04 17.62
C ALA A 5 -3.58 9.35 16.89
N GLY A 6 -3.90 10.51 17.44
CA GLY A 6 -3.49 11.81 16.90
C GLY A 6 -1.96 12.00 16.92
N LYS A 7 -1.27 11.61 18.00
CA LYS A 7 0.20 11.62 18.07
C LYS A 7 0.84 10.69 17.05
N ILE A 8 0.26 9.51 16.83
CA ILE A 8 0.77 8.55 15.83
C ILE A 8 0.52 9.08 14.42
N GLY A 9 -0.70 9.54 14.11
CA GLY A 9 -1.05 10.07 12.80
C GLY A 9 -0.30 11.35 12.41
N GLY A 10 0.12 12.15 13.39
CA GLY A 10 0.96 13.34 13.20
C GLY A 10 2.48 13.08 13.24
N ASN A 11 2.92 11.83 13.38
CA ASN A 11 4.34 11.51 13.45
C ASN A 11 5.00 11.70 12.07
N LYS A 12 5.96 12.64 11.99
CA LYS A 12 6.66 13.00 10.75
C LYS A 12 7.33 11.81 10.05
N PHE A 13 7.86 10.84 10.80
CA PHE A 13 8.54 9.67 10.24
C PHE A 13 7.54 8.68 9.64
N LEU A 14 6.42 8.44 10.32
CA LEU A 14 5.34 7.59 9.78
C LEU A 14 4.70 8.21 8.54
N ILE A 15 4.47 9.53 8.57
CA ILE A 15 4.02 10.29 7.40
C ILE A 15 5.02 10.15 6.25
N ALA A 16 6.32 10.25 6.53
CA ALA A 16 7.35 10.09 5.51
C ALA A 16 7.38 8.69 4.89
N ILE A 17 7.21 7.63 5.70
CA ILE A 17 7.09 6.26 5.20
C ILE A 17 5.86 6.14 4.29
N ARG A 18 4.68 6.55 4.79
CA ARG A 18 3.42 6.51 4.05
C ARG A 18 3.54 7.22 2.71
N ASP A 19 3.85 8.50 2.75
CA ASP A 19 3.87 9.35 1.56
C ASP A 19 5.01 8.90 0.61
N GLY A 20 6.14 8.46 1.16
CA GLY A 20 7.27 7.97 0.39
C GLY A 20 6.98 6.69 -0.40
N ILE A 21 6.33 5.70 0.22
CA ILE A 21 5.93 4.45 -0.44
C ILE A 21 4.83 4.71 -1.47
N THR A 22 3.92 5.65 -1.21
CA THR A 22 2.83 5.95 -2.15
C THR A 22 3.31 6.45 -3.51
N ILE A 23 4.53 7.01 -3.60
CA ILE A 23 5.15 7.40 -4.88
C ILE A 23 5.35 6.19 -5.81
N ALA A 24 5.54 4.98 -5.26
CA ALA A 24 5.71 3.75 -6.04
C ALA A 24 4.39 3.10 -6.49
N MET A 25 3.24 3.49 -5.91
CA MET A 25 1.94 2.86 -6.19
C MET A 25 1.52 2.91 -7.66
N PRO A 26 1.70 4.02 -8.40
CA PRO A 26 1.38 4.05 -9.83
C PRO A 26 2.15 2.99 -10.62
N LEU A 27 3.41 2.72 -10.29
CA LEU A 27 4.19 1.67 -10.96
C LEU A 27 3.67 0.27 -10.64
N ILE A 28 3.31 0.00 -9.39
CA ILE A 28 2.71 -1.29 -9.01
C ILE A 28 1.45 -1.56 -9.83
N ILE A 29 0.61 -0.54 -10.02
CA ILE A 29 -0.63 -0.64 -10.80
C ILE A 29 -0.33 -0.85 -12.29
N ILE A 30 0.58 -0.05 -12.87
CA ILE A 30 0.96 -0.17 -14.29
C ILE A 30 1.62 -1.52 -14.58
N GLY A 31 2.57 -1.95 -13.74
CA GLY A 31 3.19 -3.27 -13.85
C GLY A 31 2.17 -4.40 -13.76
N SER A 32 1.19 -4.27 -12.85
CA SER A 32 0.11 -5.24 -12.73
C SER A 32 -0.81 -5.26 -13.93
N LEU A 33 -1.04 -4.12 -14.60
CA LEU A 33 -1.80 -4.08 -15.85
C LEU A 33 -1.10 -4.91 -16.93
N PHE A 34 0.21 -4.75 -17.11
CA PHE A 34 0.97 -5.56 -18.07
C PHE A 34 0.90 -7.04 -17.72
N MET A 35 1.03 -7.40 -16.44
CA MET A 35 0.89 -8.79 -16.00
C MET A 35 -0.52 -9.35 -16.22
N ILE A 36 -1.56 -8.59 -15.91
CA ILE A 36 -2.95 -9.01 -16.13
C ILE A 36 -3.18 -9.26 -17.61
N ILE A 37 -2.64 -8.42 -18.48
CA ILE A 37 -2.68 -8.64 -19.94
C ILE A 37 -1.86 -9.88 -20.30
N ALA A 38 -0.65 -10.06 -19.75
CA ALA A 38 0.20 -11.21 -20.03
C ALA A 38 -0.42 -12.55 -19.59
N SER A 39 -1.22 -12.51 -18.53
CA SER A 39 -1.75 -13.69 -17.83
C SER A 39 -3.27 -13.77 -17.86
N PHE A 40 -3.92 -13.10 -18.81
CA PHE A 40 -5.38 -13.00 -18.82
C PHE A 40 -6.00 -14.41 -18.90
N PRO A 41 -6.98 -14.76 -18.04
CA PRO A 41 -7.46 -16.13 -17.89
C PRO A 41 -8.47 -16.52 -18.99
N ALA A 42 -8.09 -16.34 -20.26
CA ALA A 42 -8.81 -16.83 -21.42
C ALA A 42 -8.11 -18.06 -22.02
N PRO A 43 -8.84 -19.10 -22.44
CA PRO A 43 -8.25 -20.30 -23.03
C PRO A 43 -7.34 -19.96 -24.24
N GLY A 44 -6.10 -20.44 -24.23
CA GLY A 44 -5.13 -20.23 -25.31
C GLY A 44 -4.48 -18.83 -25.35
N TRP A 45 -4.80 -17.94 -24.40
CA TRP A 45 -4.34 -16.55 -24.42
C TRP A 45 -2.82 -16.42 -24.29
N GLU A 46 -2.21 -17.07 -23.28
CA GLU A 46 -0.76 -16.98 -23.07
C GLU A 46 0.02 -17.58 -24.24
N ALA A 47 -0.46 -18.70 -24.81
CA ALA A 47 0.13 -19.31 -25.99
C ALA A 47 0.08 -18.37 -27.20
N TRP A 48 -1.08 -17.73 -27.43
CA TRP A 48 -1.26 -16.75 -28.50
C TRP A 48 -0.32 -15.54 -28.34
N LEU A 49 -0.15 -15.02 -27.12
CA LEU A 49 0.81 -13.93 -26.85
C LEU A 49 2.25 -14.34 -27.14
N GLY A 50 2.60 -15.60 -26.87
CA GLY A 50 3.90 -16.19 -27.22
C GLY A 50 4.09 -16.29 -28.73
N GLU A 51 3.10 -16.78 -29.47
CA GLU A 51 3.13 -16.89 -30.94
C GLU A 51 3.27 -15.52 -31.63
N VAL A 52 2.57 -14.51 -31.12
CA VAL A 52 2.67 -13.12 -31.61
C VAL A 52 3.99 -12.45 -31.17
N GLY A 53 4.73 -13.06 -30.23
CA GLY A 53 6.03 -12.57 -29.75
C GLY A 53 5.93 -11.37 -28.81
N ILE A 54 4.78 -11.15 -28.16
CA ILE A 54 4.56 -9.99 -27.27
C ILE A 54 4.61 -10.32 -25.77
N ALA A 55 4.57 -11.61 -25.40
CA ALA A 55 4.60 -12.05 -24.01
C ALA A 55 5.81 -11.49 -23.24
N ASP A 56 7.01 -11.59 -23.80
CA ASP A 56 8.25 -11.14 -23.15
C ASP A 56 8.26 -9.63 -22.89
N PHE A 57 7.67 -8.82 -23.78
CA PHE A 57 7.59 -7.38 -23.59
C PHE A 57 6.63 -7.00 -22.45
N LEU A 58 5.52 -7.72 -22.31
CA LEU A 58 4.56 -7.51 -21.22
C LEU A 58 5.19 -7.89 -19.87
N TRP A 59 5.92 -9.01 -19.83
CA TRP A 59 6.62 -9.43 -18.61
C TRP A 59 7.76 -8.49 -18.26
N LYS A 60 8.53 -8.03 -19.24
CA LYS A 60 9.54 -6.97 -19.04
C LYS A 60 8.92 -5.69 -18.46
N GLY A 61 7.73 -5.28 -18.92
CA GLY A 61 7.00 -4.14 -18.38
C GLY A 61 6.60 -4.35 -16.90
N THR A 62 6.19 -5.58 -16.56
CA THR A 62 5.88 -5.98 -15.18
C THR A 62 7.12 -5.88 -14.29
N ASP A 63 8.22 -6.51 -14.70
CA ASP A 63 9.46 -6.58 -13.92
C ASP A 63 10.13 -5.21 -13.77
N SER A 64 10.08 -4.39 -14.82
CA SER A 64 10.62 -3.02 -14.79
C SER A 64 9.80 -2.07 -13.92
N SER A 65 8.60 -2.47 -13.50
CA SER A 65 7.75 -1.69 -12.60
C SER A 65 7.89 -2.18 -11.16
N PHE A 66 7.64 -3.48 -10.91
CA PHE A 66 7.77 -4.08 -9.58
C PHE A 66 9.22 -4.08 -9.08
N GLY A 67 10.17 -4.28 -9.99
CA GLY A 67 11.61 -4.27 -9.71
C GLY A 67 12.17 -2.91 -9.33
N LEU A 68 11.37 -1.84 -9.27
CA LEU A 68 11.83 -0.50 -8.87
C LEU A 68 11.24 -0.01 -7.54
N ILE A 69 10.35 -0.79 -6.90
CA ILE A 69 9.59 -0.33 -5.74
C ILE A 69 10.50 0.07 -4.56
N GLY A 70 11.49 -0.76 -4.22
CA GLY A 70 12.45 -0.47 -3.15
C GLY A 70 13.30 0.76 -3.47
N LEU A 71 13.76 0.88 -4.71
CA LEU A 71 14.55 2.03 -5.17
C LEU A 71 13.76 3.34 -5.04
N ILE A 72 12.51 3.35 -5.52
CA ILE A 72 11.61 4.52 -5.46
C ILE A 72 11.21 4.83 -4.03
N ALA A 73 10.96 3.82 -3.20
CA ALA A 73 10.68 4.04 -1.79
C ALA A 73 11.87 4.71 -1.09
N SER A 74 13.12 4.35 -1.41
CA SER A 74 14.30 4.95 -0.80
C SER A 74 14.40 6.46 -1.09
N PHE A 75 14.06 6.85 -2.32
CA PHE A 75 13.95 8.25 -2.74
C PHE A 75 12.77 8.92 -2.05
N GLY A 76 11.58 8.33 -2.17
CA GLY A 76 10.31 8.91 -1.76
C GLY A 76 10.24 9.17 -0.26
N ILE A 77 10.77 8.25 0.56
CA ILE A 77 10.77 8.38 2.01
C ILE A 77 11.72 9.49 2.46
N ALA A 78 12.94 9.58 1.88
CA ALA A 78 13.87 10.67 2.18
C ALA A 78 13.33 12.03 1.71
N TYR A 79 12.77 12.07 0.50
CA TYR A 79 12.10 13.23 -0.07
C TYR A 79 10.94 13.71 0.83
N SER A 80 10.08 12.79 1.27
CA SER A 80 8.95 13.14 2.11
C SER A 80 9.40 13.60 3.50
N LEU A 81 10.36 12.91 4.12
CA LEU A 81 10.84 13.24 5.47
C LEU A 81 11.42 14.65 5.52
N THR A 82 12.29 15.02 4.59
CA THR A 82 12.91 16.35 4.56
C THR A 82 11.87 17.47 4.40
N ARG A 83 10.80 17.24 3.63
CA ARG A 83 9.68 18.18 3.53
C ARG A 83 8.90 18.34 4.85
N GLN A 84 8.83 17.29 5.69
CA GLN A 84 8.27 17.42 7.05
C GLN A 84 9.11 18.35 7.95
N PHE A 85 10.34 18.68 7.54
CA PHE A 85 11.23 19.64 8.20
C PHE A 85 11.40 20.95 7.41
N ASN A 86 10.51 21.23 6.43
CA ASN A 86 10.53 22.43 5.58
C ASN A 86 11.83 22.60 4.77
N VAL A 87 12.49 21.49 4.43
CA VAL A 87 13.68 21.45 3.58
C VAL A 87 13.29 20.94 2.18
N ASP A 88 13.93 21.47 1.13
CA ASP A 88 13.78 20.94 -0.23
C ASP A 88 14.20 19.46 -0.28
N GLY A 89 13.30 18.60 -0.75
CA GLY A 89 13.49 17.16 -0.65
C GLY A 89 14.17 16.51 -1.87
N ILE A 90 14.34 17.23 -2.99
CA ILE A 90 14.85 16.62 -4.23
C ILE A 90 16.29 16.15 -4.01
N GLY A 91 17.14 17.01 -3.45
CA GLY A 91 18.54 16.66 -3.14
C GLY A 91 18.62 15.44 -2.22
N SER A 92 17.82 15.43 -1.15
CA SER A 92 17.78 14.31 -0.21
C SER A 92 17.33 12.99 -0.84
N GLY A 93 16.32 13.04 -1.72
CA GLY A 93 15.83 11.86 -2.41
C GLY A 93 16.89 11.26 -3.33
N ILE A 94 17.55 12.09 -4.15
CA ILE A 94 18.60 11.64 -5.09
C ILE A 94 19.79 11.06 -4.34
N ILE A 95 20.23 11.70 -3.25
CA ILE A 95 21.31 11.18 -2.40
C ILE A 95 20.92 9.85 -1.77
N SER A 96 19.67 9.72 -1.29
CA SER A 96 19.18 8.47 -0.71
C SER A 96 19.16 7.32 -1.73
N LEU A 97 18.77 7.62 -2.98
CA LEU A 97 18.83 6.67 -4.09
C LEU A 97 20.28 6.23 -4.36
N SER A 98 21.22 7.17 -4.45
CA SER A 98 22.64 6.84 -4.63
C SER A 98 23.19 5.99 -3.48
N ALA A 99 22.85 6.34 -2.23
CA ALA A 99 23.21 5.56 -1.06
C ALA A 99 22.63 4.14 -1.10
N PHE A 100 21.39 3.97 -1.56
CA PHE A 100 20.74 2.67 -1.70
C PHE A 100 21.48 1.78 -2.70
N ILE A 101 21.91 2.35 -3.83
CA ILE A 101 22.74 1.64 -4.81
C ILE A 101 24.10 1.26 -4.22
N ILE A 102 24.76 2.16 -3.47
CA ILE A 102 26.04 1.87 -2.80
C ILE A 102 25.92 0.71 -1.81
N ALA A 103 24.82 0.67 -1.05
CA ALA A 103 24.59 -0.36 -0.06
C ALA A 103 24.16 -1.71 -0.68
N THR A 104 23.87 -1.73 -1.98
CA THR A 104 23.47 -2.94 -2.71
C THR A 104 24.69 -3.64 -3.28
N PRO A 105 24.87 -4.95 -3.02
CA PRO A 105 25.98 -5.69 -3.61
C PRO A 105 25.84 -5.81 -5.12
N PHE A 106 26.95 -5.61 -5.84
CA PHE A 106 27.03 -5.85 -7.28
C PHE A 106 27.43 -7.30 -7.52
N ILE A 107 26.82 -7.91 -8.52
CA ILE A 107 27.17 -9.24 -9.01
C ILE A 107 28.14 -9.09 -10.19
N SER A 108 29.12 -9.98 -10.28
CA SER A 108 30.03 -10.10 -11.42
C SER A 108 30.05 -11.55 -11.86
N SER A 109 29.78 -11.79 -13.14
CA SER A 109 29.85 -13.11 -13.76
C SER A 109 30.57 -13.02 -15.10
N GLU A 110 30.77 -14.16 -15.77
CA GLU A 110 31.31 -14.20 -17.13
C GLU A 110 30.44 -13.41 -18.13
N ALA A 111 29.15 -13.21 -17.84
CA ALA A 111 28.23 -12.39 -18.63
C ALA A 111 28.35 -10.88 -18.36
N GLY A 112 29.16 -10.46 -17.38
CA GLY A 112 29.40 -9.06 -17.03
C GLY A 112 29.07 -8.72 -15.56
N ALA A 113 29.19 -7.43 -15.24
CA ALA A 113 28.79 -6.89 -13.94
C ALA A 113 27.34 -6.38 -13.97
N GLY A 114 26.61 -6.57 -12.87
CA GLY A 114 25.22 -6.14 -12.75
C GLY A 114 24.76 -5.94 -11.31
N MET A 115 23.51 -5.52 -11.16
CA MET A 115 22.84 -5.41 -9.86
C MET A 115 21.68 -6.40 -9.78
N PRO A 116 21.49 -7.10 -8.65
CA PRO A 116 20.32 -7.94 -8.47
C PRO A 116 19.04 -7.09 -8.44
N ILE A 117 18.19 -7.24 -9.46
CA ILE A 117 16.91 -6.52 -9.57
C ILE A 117 15.99 -6.78 -8.37
N ALA A 118 16.10 -7.97 -7.75
CA ALA A 118 15.34 -8.30 -6.55
C ALA A 118 15.51 -7.28 -5.41
N TYR A 119 16.74 -6.76 -5.21
CA TYR A 119 17.01 -5.73 -4.20
C TYR A 119 16.44 -4.36 -4.58
N MET A 120 16.19 -4.10 -5.86
CA MET A 120 15.57 -2.86 -6.32
C MET A 120 14.05 -2.91 -6.16
N GLY A 121 13.48 -4.12 -6.16
CA GLY A 121 12.05 -4.40 -5.99
C GLY A 121 11.63 -4.54 -4.53
N ALA A 122 10.68 -5.44 -4.24
CA ALA A 122 10.06 -5.52 -2.92
C ALA A 122 11.02 -6.00 -1.82
N LYS A 123 12.03 -6.82 -2.15
CA LYS A 123 13.07 -7.26 -1.18
C LYS A 123 13.85 -6.08 -0.60
N GLY A 124 14.01 -4.99 -1.36
CA GLY A 124 14.69 -3.78 -0.91
C GLY A 124 13.83 -2.84 -0.07
N LEU A 125 12.53 -3.09 0.09
CA LEU A 125 11.61 -2.13 0.68
C LEU A 125 11.88 -1.85 2.17
N PHE A 126 12.31 -2.86 2.93
CA PHE A 126 12.64 -2.68 4.36
C PHE A 126 13.88 -1.82 4.55
N ILE A 127 14.94 -2.07 3.79
CA ILE A 127 16.13 -1.22 3.87
C ILE A 127 15.85 0.16 3.28
N ALA A 128 15.00 0.29 2.25
CA ALA A 128 14.56 1.58 1.73
C ALA A 128 13.89 2.46 2.79
N ILE A 129 13.11 1.87 3.71
CA ILE A 129 12.52 2.58 4.85
C ILE A 129 13.60 3.10 5.80
N ILE A 130 14.53 2.22 6.22
CA ILE A 130 15.61 2.59 7.14
C ILE A 130 16.49 3.69 6.52
N MET A 131 16.95 3.46 5.29
CA MET A 131 17.81 4.39 4.56
C MET A 131 17.09 5.71 4.27
N GLY A 132 15.86 5.66 3.78
CA GLY A 132 15.08 6.85 3.48
C GLY A 132 14.89 7.75 4.69
N LEU A 133 14.55 7.16 5.84
CA LEU A 133 14.41 7.92 7.09
C LEU A 133 15.74 8.45 7.61
N LEU A 134 16.78 7.61 7.65
CA LEU A 134 18.09 8.02 8.14
C LEU A 134 18.72 9.11 7.27
N ASN A 135 18.73 8.89 5.96
CA ASN A 135 19.28 9.83 4.98
C ASN A 135 18.50 11.14 4.98
N GLY A 136 17.17 11.08 4.98
CA GLY A 136 16.33 12.27 5.06
C GLY A 136 16.57 13.07 6.33
N TYR A 137 16.71 12.39 7.47
CA TYR A 137 16.97 13.05 8.75
C TYR A 137 18.36 13.69 8.79
N ILE A 138 19.40 12.99 8.33
CA ILE A 138 20.76 13.53 8.24
C ILE A 138 20.76 14.73 7.29
N TYR A 139 20.18 14.61 6.09
CA TYR A 139 20.17 15.68 5.10
C TYR A 139 19.53 16.95 5.65
N GLN A 140 18.30 16.88 6.17
CA GLN A 140 17.63 18.08 6.71
C GLN A 140 18.39 18.69 7.88
N TRP A 141 19.10 17.89 8.67
CA TRP A 141 19.89 18.37 9.81
C TRP A 141 21.04 19.26 9.35
N PHE A 142 21.72 18.90 8.25
CA PHE A 142 22.79 19.74 7.67
C PHE A 142 22.23 21.05 7.13
N ILE A 143 21.15 20.98 6.34
CA ILE A 143 20.53 22.14 5.71
C ILE A 143 19.99 23.11 6.77
N ASN A 144 19.24 22.62 7.76
CA ASN A 144 18.68 23.46 8.83
C ASN A 144 19.76 24.07 9.75
N ARG A 145 20.96 23.50 9.77
CA ARG A 145 22.12 24.07 10.50
C ARG A 145 23.02 24.92 9.64
N ASN A 146 22.62 25.22 8.40
CA ASN A 146 23.41 25.98 7.45
C ASN A 146 24.79 25.36 7.14
N ILE A 147 24.94 24.04 7.31
CA ILE A 147 26.16 23.30 6.99
C ILE A 147 26.05 22.86 5.53
N GLN A 148 26.22 23.83 4.64
CA GLN A 148 26.04 23.66 3.20
C GLN A 148 26.90 24.65 2.42
N ILE A 149 27.19 24.35 1.17
CA ILE A 149 27.87 25.30 0.29
C ILE A 149 26.85 26.38 -0.11
N LYS A 150 27.12 27.62 0.27
CA LYS A 150 26.28 28.78 -0.04
C LYS A 150 26.83 29.50 -1.26
N LEU A 151 25.95 29.79 -2.21
CA LEU A 151 26.27 30.62 -3.37
C LEU A 151 25.67 32.02 -3.19
N PRO A 152 26.23 33.05 -3.85
CA PRO A 152 25.65 34.40 -3.83
C PRO A 152 24.23 34.43 -4.41
N ASP A 153 23.43 35.43 -4.00
CA ASP A 153 22.04 35.61 -4.46
C ASP A 153 21.90 35.83 -5.98
N SER A 154 23.00 36.21 -6.65
CA SER A 154 23.05 36.35 -8.12
C SER A 154 23.00 35.00 -8.86
N VAL A 155 23.20 33.89 -8.16
CA VAL A 155 23.22 32.55 -8.75
C VAL A 155 21.80 31.97 -8.81
N PRO A 156 21.37 31.39 -9.95
CA PRO A 156 20.05 30.80 -10.08
C PRO A 156 19.72 29.77 -8.97
N PRO A 157 18.48 29.76 -8.43
CA PRO A 157 18.10 28.89 -7.31
C PRO A 157 18.35 27.40 -7.55
N ALA A 158 18.22 26.93 -8.80
CA ALA A 158 18.50 25.54 -9.15
C ALA A 158 19.96 25.14 -8.87
N VAL A 159 20.91 26.01 -9.22
CA VAL A 159 22.34 25.78 -8.99
C VAL A 159 22.64 25.83 -7.49
N SER A 160 22.10 26.82 -6.76
CA SER A 160 22.28 26.92 -5.32
C SER A 160 21.79 25.67 -4.58
N ARG A 161 20.65 25.08 -4.99
CA ARG A 161 20.13 23.83 -4.41
C ARG A 161 21.09 22.65 -4.63
N SER A 162 21.61 22.48 -5.84
CA SER A 162 22.56 21.39 -6.14
C SER A 162 23.83 21.49 -5.31
N PHE A 163 24.39 22.69 -5.13
CA PHE A 163 25.60 22.90 -4.32
C PHE A 163 25.34 22.73 -2.82
N SER A 164 24.16 23.16 -2.34
CA SER A 164 23.78 23.00 -0.93
C SER A 164 23.72 21.52 -0.51
N ALA A 165 23.40 20.63 -1.45
CA ALA A 165 23.30 19.19 -1.22
C ALA A 165 24.68 18.47 -1.13
N ILE A 166 25.78 19.09 -1.57
CA ILE A 166 27.09 18.43 -1.71
C ILE A 166 27.63 17.92 -0.36
N ILE A 167 27.68 18.78 0.66
CA ILE A 167 28.21 18.40 1.98
C ILE A 167 27.35 17.30 2.65
N PRO A 168 26.02 17.46 2.79
CA PRO A 168 25.19 16.37 3.30
C PRO A 168 25.32 15.09 2.49
N GLY A 169 25.38 15.20 1.16
CA GLY A 169 25.51 14.08 0.23
C GLY A 169 26.79 13.29 0.42
N ALA A 170 27.93 13.98 0.49
CA ALA A 170 29.22 13.37 0.74
C ALA A 170 29.22 12.58 2.06
N VAL A 171 28.68 13.16 3.13
CA VAL A 171 28.60 12.47 4.44
C VAL A 171 27.74 11.21 4.36
N ILE A 172 26.54 11.30 3.77
CA ILE A 172 25.62 10.16 3.65
C ILE A 172 26.23 9.05 2.79
N ILE A 173 26.78 9.40 1.62
CA ILE A 173 27.39 8.44 0.69
C ILE A 173 28.60 7.76 1.33
N THR A 174 29.49 8.52 1.96
CA THR A 174 30.66 7.96 2.65
C THR A 174 30.24 7.06 3.81
N MET A 175 29.21 7.44 4.58
CA MET A 175 28.68 6.60 5.66
C MET A 175 28.20 5.23 5.14
N TRP A 176 27.40 5.20 4.08
CA TRP A 176 26.91 3.94 3.51
C TRP A 176 28.01 3.13 2.82
N LEU A 177 28.99 3.80 2.20
CA LEU A 177 30.17 3.13 1.64
C LEU A 177 30.97 2.43 2.73
N ILE A 178 31.21 3.09 3.87
CA ILE A 178 31.90 2.48 5.01
C ILE A 178 31.13 1.27 5.54
N ILE A 179 29.80 1.39 5.70
CA ILE A 179 28.94 0.28 6.15
C ILE A 179 29.04 -0.91 5.17
N TYR A 180 28.90 -0.64 3.87
CA TYR A 180 29.03 -1.67 2.84
C TYR A 180 30.40 -2.33 2.87
N SER A 181 31.49 -1.56 2.92
CA SER A 181 32.85 -2.08 2.97
C SER A 181 33.11 -2.94 4.21
N ILE A 182 32.61 -2.55 5.39
CA ILE A 182 32.73 -3.35 6.61
C ILE A 182 31.98 -4.68 6.46
N LEU A 183 30.73 -4.66 6.00
CA LEU A 183 29.95 -5.89 5.84
C LEU A 183 30.59 -6.83 4.82
N SER A 184 31.02 -6.28 3.68
CA SER A 184 31.66 -7.06 2.61
C SER A 184 33.02 -7.63 3.01
N THR A 185 33.85 -6.89 3.74
CA THR A 185 35.18 -7.36 4.16
C THR A 185 35.11 -8.40 5.27
N LEU A 186 34.06 -8.36 6.10
CA LEU A 186 33.81 -9.32 7.17
C LEU A 186 32.96 -10.52 6.73
N ASP A 187 32.62 -10.61 5.44
CA ASP A 187 31.71 -11.64 4.88
C ASP A 187 30.37 -11.75 5.63
N LEU A 188 29.85 -10.59 6.06
CA LEU A 188 28.56 -10.48 6.74
C LEU A 188 27.43 -10.29 5.73
N PRO A 189 26.18 -10.67 6.10
CA PRO A 189 25.01 -10.38 5.27
C PRO A 189 24.93 -8.89 4.92
N ASN A 190 24.52 -8.59 3.69
CA ASN A 190 24.36 -7.21 3.25
C ASN A 190 23.18 -6.52 3.97
N VAL A 191 23.10 -5.20 3.88
CA VAL A 191 22.09 -4.42 4.60
C VAL A 191 20.65 -4.74 4.22
N HIS A 192 20.40 -5.25 3.01
CA HIS A 192 19.05 -5.64 2.59
C HIS A 192 18.60 -6.86 3.37
N ASP A 193 19.44 -7.89 3.46
CA ASP A 193 19.13 -9.11 4.21
C ASP A 193 19.07 -8.85 5.72
N ILE A 194 19.93 -7.99 6.25
CA ILE A 194 19.86 -7.55 7.66
C ILE A 194 18.53 -6.84 7.94
N ALA A 195 18.12 -5.90 7.08
CA ALA A 195 16.85 -5.19 7.25
C ALA A 195 15.64 -6.12 7.18
N GLN A 196 15.68 -7.13 6.30
CA GLN A 196 14.65 -8.16 6.23
C GLN A 196 14.51 -8.94 7.55
N VAL A 197 15.63 -9.23 8.23
CA VAL A 197 15.62 -9.92 9.52
C VAL A 197 15.11 -9.01 10.64
N ILE A 198 15.59 -7.77 10.71
CA ILE A 198 15.31 -6.87 11.84
C ILE A 198 13.89 -6.27 11.76
N LEU A 199 13.43 -5.91 10.56
CA LEU A 199 12.10 -5.30 10.37
C LEU A 199 11.10 -6.27 9.73
N GLY A 200 11.52 -6.98 8.69
CA GLY A 200 10.64 -7.87 7.93
C GLY A 200 10.06 -8.99 8.79
N LYS A 201 10.90 -9.74 9.51
CA LYS A 201 10.43 -10.86 10.35
C LYS A 201 9.46 -10.43 11.46
N PRO A 202 9.74 -9.41 12.31
CA PRO A 202 8.80 -9.00 13.34
C PRO A 202 7.48 -8.48 12.79
N LEU A 203 7.50 -7.67 11.71
CA LEU A 203 6.28 -7.20 11.07
C LEU A 203 5.50 -8.35 10.41
N GLY A 204 6.20 -9.35 9.88
CA GLY A 204 5.62 -10.58 9.34
C GLY A 204 4.83 -11.39 10.37
N LEU A 205 5.19 -11.33 11.66
CA LEU A 205 4.41 -11.97 12.74
C LEU A 205 3.00 -11.38 12.90
N LEU A 206 2.76 -10.17 12.40
CA LEU A 206 1.42 -9.55 12.34
C LEU A 206 0.85 -9.54 10.93
N GLY A 207 1.71 -9.46 9.90
CA GLY A 207 1.29 -9.31 8.51
C GLY A 207 0.98 -10.63 7.79
N ASN A 208 1.55 -11.76 8.22
CA ASN A 208 1.52 -13.02 7.46
C ASN A 208 0.61 -14.09 8.06
N ASN A 209 -0.22 -13.75 9.05
CA ASN A 209 -1.21 -14.69 9.58
C ASN A 209 -2.57 -14.02 9.83
N VAL A 210 -3.62 -14.84 9.84
CA VAL A 210 -5.01 -14.38 9.94
C VAL A 210 -5.30 -13.61 11.23
N PHE A 211 -4.72 -14.01 12.37
CA PHE A 211 -4.94 -13.32 13.64
C PHE A 211 -4.34 -11.91 13.63
N GLY A 212 -3.12 -11.77 13.12
CA GLY A 212 -2.49 -10.48 12.91
C GLY A 212 -3.28 -9.59 11.95
N ALA A 213 -3.75 -10.14 10.82
CA ALA A 213 -4.61 -9.42 9.89
C ALA A 213 -5.92 -8.92 10.54
N ILE A 214 -6.59 -9.75 11.33
CA ILE A 214 -7.79 -9.37 12.08
C ILE A 214 -7.52 -8.20 13.04
N ILE A 215 -6.41 -8.26 13.80
CA ILE A 215 -6.02 -7.19 14.73
C ILE A 215 -5.75 -5.89 13.96
N VAL A 216 -4.96 -5.97 12.90
CA VAL A 216 -4.58 -4.81 12.06
C VAL A 216 -5.82 -4.15 11.45
N VAL A 217 -6.74 -4.94 10.90
CA VAL A 217 -7.98 -4.45 10.27
C VAL A 217 -8.94 -3.86 11.31
N GLY A 218 -9.04 -4.48 12.48
CA GLY A 218 -9.80 -3.95 13.62
C GLY A 218 -9.24 -2.60 14.10
N LEU A 219 -7.91 -2.47 14.20
CA LEU A 219 -7.25 -1.20 14.57
C LEU A 219 -7.45 -0.12 13.51
N ASN A 220 -7.37 -0.47 12.22
CA ASN A 220 -7.66 0.45 11.13
C ASN A 220 -9.09 1.02 11.25
N SER A 221 -10.07 0.13 11.41
CA SER A 221 -11.48 0.51 11.57
C SER A 221 -11.71 1.31 12.85
N LEU A 222 -11.03 0.97 13.95
CA LEU A 222 -11.12 1.72 15.19
C LEU A 222 -10.59 3.17 15.03
N PHE A 223 -9.51 3.36 14.27
CA PHE A 223 -8.98 4.70 14.01
C PHE A 223 -9.94 5.51 13.15
N TRP A 224 -10.49 4.92 12.10
CA TRP A 224 -11.53 5.57 11.29
C TRP A 224 -12.74 5.96 12.12
N PHE A 225 -13.18 5.09 13.03
CA PHE A 225 -14.31 5.35 13.92
C PHE A 225 -14.08 6.59 14.79
N VAL A 226 -12.84 6.83 15.25
CA VAL A 226 -12.50 8.03 16.04
C VAL A 226 -12.08 9.23 15.18
N GLY A 227 -12.30 9.18 13.86
CA GLY A 227 -12.04 10.29 12.93
C GLY A 227 -10.61 10.39 12.43
N ILE A 228 -9.79 9.35 12.60
CA ILE A 228 -8.40 9.28 12.11
C ILE A 228 -8.34 8.28 10.97
N HIS A 229 -7.81 8.69 9.82
CA HIS A 229 -7.79 7.82 8.63
C HIS A 229 -6.94 6.56 8.88
N GLY A 230 -7.57 5.41 9.17
CA GLY A 230 -6.90 4.17 9.56
C GLY A 230 -5.87 3.68 8.54
N GLY A 231 -6.16 3.84 7.25
CA GLY A 231 -5.20 3.53 6.18
C GLY A 231 -3.90 4.35 6.23
N ASN A 232 -3.99 5.61 6.66
CA ASN A 232 -2.85 6.53 6.70
C ASN A 232 -1.96 6.32 7.93
N VAL A 233 -2.33 5.38 8.81
CA VAL A 233 -1.62 5.12 10.06
C VAL A 233 -1.27 3.65 10.17
N VAL A 234 -2.28 2.78 10.12
CA VAL A 234 -2.11 1.34 10.30
C VAL A 234 -1.60 0.71 9.01
N ASN A 235 -2.27 0.94 7.88
CA ASN A 235 -1.85 0.32 6.61
C ASN A 235 -0.47 0.80 6.18
N SER A 236 -0.11 2.07 6.39
CA SER A 236 1.22 2.59 6.07
C SER A 236 2.38 1.85 6.75
N VAL A 237 2.12 1.24 7.92
CA VAL A 237 3.13 0.44 8.64
C VAL A 237 3.18 -0.99 8.09
N MET A 238 2.03 -1.54 7.69
CA MET A 238 1.90 -2.94 7.27
C MET A 238 2.10 -3.17 5.77
N GLN A 239 1.88 -2.14 4.96
CA GLN A 239 1.97 -2.17 3.50
C GLN A 239 3.30 -2.72 2.97
N PRO A 240 4.48 -2.46 3.58
CA PRO A 240 5.73 -3.07 3.13
C PRO A 240 5.69 -4.59 3.07
N ILE A 241 5.11 -5.23 4.09
CA ILE A 241 4.94 -6.69 4.13
C ILE A 241 3.96 -7.15 3.07
N TRP A 242 2.83 -6.45 2.93
CA TRP A 242 1.81 -6.82 1.96
C TRP A 242 2.26 -6.69 0.50
N ILE A 243 3.08 -5.68 0.19
CA ILE A 243 3.73 -5.53 -1.11
C ILE A 243 4.73 -6.66 -1.35
N ALA A 244 5.59 -6.97 -0.36
CA ALA A 244 6.54 -8.06 -0.46
C ALA A 244 5.86 -9.41 -0.74
N ASN A 245 4.81 -9.72 0.03
CA ASN A 245 4.03 -10.94 -0.15
C ASN A 245 3.37 -11.03 -1.54
N LEU A 246 2.87 -9.90 -2.06
CA LEU A 246 2.30 -9.84 -3.41
C LEU A 246 3.37 -10.08 -4.48
N ASP A 247 4.55 -9.46 -4.34
CA ASP A 247 5.66 -9.61 -5.29
C ASP A 247 6.21 -11.04 -5.29
N GLU A 248 6.28 -11.70 -4.13
CA GLU A 248 6.64 -13.13 -4.04
C GLU A 248 5.64 -14.01 -4.80
N ASN A 249 4.33 -13.77 -4.65
CA ASN A 249 3.32 -14.49 -5.41
C ASN A 249 3.40 -14.21 -6.92
N ARG A 250 3.70 -12.96 -7.31
CA ARG A 250 3.88 -12.55 -8.70
C ARG A 250 5.03 -13.31 -9.35
N VAL A 251 6.18 -13.36 -8.69
CA VAL A 251 7.37 -14.07 -9.16
C VAL A 251 7.11 -15.57 -9.24
N ALA A 252 6.46 -16.16 -8.22
CA ALA A 252 6.07 -17.57 -8.24
C ALA A 252 5.15 -17.87 -9.44
N TYR A 253 4.15 -17.01 -9.70
CA TYR A 253 3.26 -17.17 -10.84
C TYR A 253 4.02 -17.15 -12.18
N GLN A 254 4.89 -16.16 -12.40
CA GLN A 254 5.72 -16.06 -13.60
C GLN A 254 6.61 -17.30 -13.81
N ALA A 255 7.08 -17.91 -12.72
CA ALA A 255 7.90 -19.11 -12.76
C ALA A 255 7.08 -20.42 -12.88
N GLY A 256 5.75 -20.34 -12.94
CA GLY A 256 4.87 -21.53 -12.94
C GLY A 256 4.89 -22.31 -11.62
N GLN A 257 5.21 -21.63 -10.51
CA GLN A 257 5.30 -22.20 -9.16
C GLN A 257 4.03 -21.91 -8.34
N GLU A 258 3.85 -22.67 -7.25
CA GLU A 258 2.76 -22.45 -6.31
C GLU A 258 2.91 -21.10 -5.57
N LEU A 259 1.80 -20.39 -5.42
CA LEU A 259 1.73 -19.16 -4.64
C LEU A 259 1.58 -19.54 -3.16
N ASN A 260 2.33 -18.87 -2.29
CA ASN A 260 2.40 -19.22 -0.87
C ASN A 260 1.73 -18.18 0.04
N ASN A 261 1.66 -16.91 -0.39
CA ASN A 261 1.22 -15.83 0.49
C ASN A 261 -0.27 -15.54 0.31
N ILE A 262 -1.07 -15.80 1.34
CA ILE A 262 -2.52 -15.48 1.32
C ILE A 262 -2.74 -13.98 1.56
N ILE A 263 -2.05 -13.42 2.56
CA ILE A 263 -2.23 -12.02 2.95
C ILE A 263 -1.26 -11.15 2.16
N THR A 264 -1.78 -10.52 1.12
CA THR A 264 -1.05 -9.61 0.23
C THR A 264 -1.68 -8.21 0.25
N LEU A 265 -1.12 -7.29 -0.53
CA LEU A 265 -1.73 -5.97 -0.74
C LEU A 265 -3.15 -6.11 -1.31
N SER A 266 -3.33 -6.93 -2.34
CA SER A 266 -4.62 -7.12 -3.01
C SER A 266 -5.63 -7.87 -2.15
N PHE A 267 -5.17 -8.76 -1.24
CA PHE A 267 -6.04 -9.35 -0.22
C PHE A 267 -6.69 -8.25 0.63
N MET A 268 -5.89 -7.31 1.12
CA MET A 268 -6.38 -6.22 1.96
C MET A 268 -7.25 -5.25 1.17
N ASP A 269 -6.77 -4.74 0.04
CA ASP A 269 -7.44 -3.66 -0.68
C ASP A 269 -8.69 -4.13 -1.42
N ASN A 270 -8.68 -5.34 -2.00
CA ASN A 270 -9.75 -5.79 -2.87
C ASN A 270 -10.74 -6.74 -2.18
N PHE A 271 -10.35 -7.45 -1.12
CA PHE A 271 -11.28 -8.35 -0.42
C PHE A 271 -11.67 -7.88 0.98
N VAL A 272 -10.77 -7.22 1.72
CA VAL A 272 -11.08 -6.80 3.10
C VAL A 272 -11.78 -5.44 3.12
N TYR A 273 -11.21 -4.43 2.47
CA TYR A 273 -11.66 -3.04 2.54
C TYR A 273 -12.66 -2.68 1.43
N ILE A 274 -13.62 -3.56 1.12
CA ILE A 274 -14.61 -3.32 0.07
C ILE A 274 -15.50 -2.13 0.43
N GLY A 275 -15.53 -1.13 -0.44
CA GLY A 275 -16.21 0.13 -0.19
C GLY A 275 -15.45 1.10 0.73
N GLY A 276 -14.21 0.78 1.12
CA GLY A 276 -13.32 1.59 1.95
C GLY A 276 -13.08 1.03 3.36
N GLY A 277 -12.62 1.88 4.28
CA GLY A 277 -12.48 1.53 5.69
C GLY A 277 -13.81 1.07 6.30
N GLY A 278 -13.78 0.00 7.10
CA GLY A 278 -14.98 -0.58 7.71
C GLY A 278 -15.87 -1.40 6.79
N ALA A 279 -15.38 -1.77 5.59
CA ALA A 279 -16.16 -2.47 4.58
C ALA A 279 -17.50 -1.77 4.27
N THR A 280 -17.45 -0.45 4.08
CA THR A 280 -18.64 0.42 3.98
C THR A 280 -19.49 0.17 2.74
N ILE A 281 -19.12 -0.74 1.85
CA ILE A 281 -19.95 -1.14 0.71
C ILE A 281 -21.33 -1.62 1.18
N GLY A 282 -21.39 -2.39 2.28
CA GLY A 282 -22.65 -2.86 2.86
C GLY A 282 -23.53 -1.71 3.31
N LEU A 283 -22.94 -0.74 4.03
CA LEU A 283 -23.62 0.47 4.50
C LEU A 283 -24.26 1.25 3.33
N VAL A 284 -23.46 1.58 2.33
CA VAL A 284 -23.91 2.46 1.24
C VAL A 284 -24.91 1.76 0.33
N LEU A 285 -24.75 0.46 0.07
CA LEU A 285 -25.72 -0.30 -0.74
C LEU A 285 -27.08 -0.43 -0.05
N VAL A 286 -27.11 -0.65 1.28
CA VAL A 286 -28.38 -0.64 2.02
C VAL A 286 -29.04 0.74 1.95
N LEU A 287 -28.28 1.83 2.12
CA LEU A 287 -28.81 3.19 1.97
C LEU A 287 -29.34 3.46 0.56
N GLY A 288 -28.59 3.06 -0.46
CA GLY A 288 -29.00 3.19 -1.87
C GLY A 288 -30.29 2.43 -2.16
N TYR A 289 -30.45 1.23 -1.62
CA TYR A 289 -31.69 0.46 -1.72
C TYR A 289 -32.86 1.16 -1.01
N LEU A 290 -32.63 1.66 0.21
CA LEU A 290 -33.66 2.39 0.96
C LEU A 290 -34.09 3.68 0.27
N ALA A 291 -33.16 4.46 -0.29
CA ALA A 291 -33.45 5.72 -0.99
C ALA A 291 -34.46 5.57 -2.14
N ARG A 292 -34.53 4.39 -2.77
CA ARG A 292 -35.50 4.08 -3.83
C ARG A 292 -36.93 3.84 -3.29
N LYS A 293 -37.11 3.59 -1.99
CA LYS A 293 -38.45 3.34 -1.43
C LYS A 293 -39.23 4.65 -1.25
N LYS A 294 -40.53 4.61 -1.56
CA LYS A 294 -41.41 5.78 -1.48
C LYS A 294 -41.41 6.43 -0.09
N LYS A 295 -41.56 5.61 0.97
CA LYS A 295 -41.67 6.04 2.37
C LYS A 295 -40.31 6.31 3.06
N THR A 296 -39.22 6.48 2.33
CA THR A 296 -37.89 6.76 2.89
C THR A 296 -37.70 8.24 3.18
N SER A 297 -36.93 8.54 4.23
CA SER A 297 -36.55 9.88 4.66
C SER A 297 -35.92 10.71 3.52
N LYS A 298 -36.19 12.00 3.50
CA LYS A 298 -35.49 13.01 2.69
C LYS A 298 -33.98 12.96 2.93
N GLN A 299 -33.55 12.75 4.18
CA GLN A 299 -32.13 12.64 4.54
C GLN A 299 -31.44 11.46 3.82
N THR A 300 -32.01 10.25 3.91
CA THR A 300 -31.46 9.08 3.18
C THR A 300 -31.46 9.28 1.67
N LYS A 301 -32.52 9.89 1.11
CA LYS A 301 -32.58 10.20 -0.33
C LYS A 301 -31.49 11.19 -0.77
N ALA A 302 -31.15 12.16 0.07
CA ALA A 302 -30.09 13.12 -0.20
C ALA A 302 -28.69 12.51 -0.04
N LEU A 303 -28.49 11.65 0.97
CA LEU A 303 -27.20 11.03 1.26
C LEU A 303 -26.83 9.91 0.28
N ALA A 304 -27.79 9.09 -0.15
CA ALA A 304 -27.52 7.92 -0.98
C ALA A 304 -26.68 8.20 -2.25
N PRO A 305 -26.98 9.18 -3.13
CA PRO A 305 -26.17 9.40 -4.33
C PRO A 305 -24.75 9.84 -4.02
N ILE A 306 -24.54 10.66 -2.98
CA ILE A 306 -23.22 11.19 -2.62
C ILE A 306 -22.36 10.17 -1.86
N THR A 307 -22.94 9.09 -1.31
CA THR A 307 -22.18 8.03 -0.63
C THR A 307 -22.05 6.76 -1.45
N VAL A 308 -23.08 6.38 -2.23
CA VAL A 308 -23.07 5.14 -3.02
C VAL A 308 -22.06 5.22 -4.16
N VAL A 309 -22.08 6.30 -4.94
CA VAL A 309 -21.22 6.40 -6.12
C VAL A 309 -19.74 6.35 -5.73
N PRO A 310 -19.25 7.15 -4.77
CA PRO A 310 -17.86 7.02 -4.29
C PRO A 310 -17.58 5.65 -3.66
N GLY A 311 -18.53 5.09 -2.91
CA GLY A 311 -18.38 3.78 -2.28
C GLY A 311 -18.20 2.62 -3.26
N LEU A 312 -18.77 2.70 -4.48
CA LEU A 312 -18.51 1.72 -5.56
C LEU A 312 -17.05 1.74 -6.06
N PHE A 313 -16.33 2.82 -5.80
CA PHE A 313 -14.89 2.97 -6.07
C PHE A 313 -14.06 2.94 -4.77
N ASN A 314 -14.61 2.33 -3.71
CA ASN A 314 -13.97 2.16 -2.40
C ASN A 314 -13.60 3.47 -1.68
N ILE A 315 -14.15 4.60 -2.11
CA ILE A 315 -13.98 5.92 -1.47
C ILE A 315 -15.10 6.11 -0.47
N ASN A 316 -14.76 6.18 0.82
CA ASN A 316 -15.75 6.14 1.90
C ASN A 316 -15.87 7.43 2.71
N GLU A 317 -15.04 8.45 2.50
CA GLU A 317 -15.11 9.72 3.23
C GLU A 317 -16.50 10.36 3.17
N PRO A 318 -17.20 10.38 2.02
CA PRO A 318 -18.57 10.88 1.96
C PRO A 318 -19.52 10.10 2.90
N ALA A 319 -19.33 8.78 3.04
CA ALA A 319 -20.10 7.98 3.98
C ALA A 319 -19.69 8.26 5.44
N MET A 320 -18.39 8.31 5.71
CA MET A 320 -17.81 8.52 7.04
C MET A 320 -18.31 9.81 7.69
N PHE A 321 -18.36 10.90 6.91
CA PHE A 321 -18.73 12.21 7.42
C PHE A 321 -20.18 12.59 7.09
N GLY A 322 -20.77 12.06 6.01
CA GLY A 322 -22.14 12.35 5.60
C GLY A 322 -23.22 11.57 6.35
N ILE A 323 -22.99 10.29 6.66
CA ILE A 323 -23.91 9.42 7.44
C ILE A 323 -23.56 9.46 8.95
N PRO A 324 -22.80 10.48 9.35
CA PRO A 324 -21.74 10.44 10.38
C PRO A 324 -21.48 9.02 10.93
N VAL A 325 -20.62 8.24 10.27
CA VAL A 325 -20.13 6.97 10.82
C VAL A 325 -19.14 7.24 11.96
N VAL A 326 -18.35 8.30 11.81
CA VAL A 326 -17.39 8.76 12.83
C VAL A 326 -18.12 9.02 14.15
N LEU A 327 -17.64 8.38 15.22
CA LEU A 327 -18.15 8.46 16.58
C LEU A 327 -19.63 8.06 16.77
N ASN A 328 -20.26 7.46 15.74
CA ASN A 328 -21.63 7.01 15.83
C ASN A 328 -21.70 5.59 16.38
N VAL A 329 -21.97 5.50 17.68
CA VAL A 329 -22.02 4.23 18.43
C VAL A 329 -22.98 3.21 17.81
N LEU A 330 -24.03 3.65 17.10
CA LEU A 330 -24.96 2.75 16.40
C LEU A 330 -24.25 1.96 15.30
N LEU A 331 -23.27 2.56 14.62
CA LEU A 331 -22.51 1.92 13.54
C LEU A 331 -21.19 1.31 13.99
N PHE A 332 -20.80 1.46 15.26
CA PHE A 332 -19.52 0.97 15.78
C PHE A 332 -19.30 -0.53 15.53
N ILE A 333 -20.33 -1.34 15.83
CA ILE A 333 -20.26 -2.80 15.70
C ILE A 333 -20.05 -3.23 14.24
N PRO A 334 -20.95 -2.90 13.29
CA PRO A 334 -20.76 -3.35 11.91
C PRO A 334 -19.51 -2.74 11.27
N PHE A 335 -19.12 -1.53 11.66
CA PHE A 335 -17.93 -0.86 11.11
C PHE A 335 -16.61 -1.54 11.46
N ILE A 336 -16.52 -2.16 12.64
CA ILE A 336 -15.33 -2.93 13.02
C ILE A 336 -15.45 -4.39 12.55
N LEU A 337 -16.64 -4.99 12.71
CA LEU A 337 -16.84 -6.41 12.49
C LEU A 337 -16.82 -6.80 11.01
N ALA A 338 -17.43 -5.99 10.12
CA ALA A 338 -17.53 -6.31 8.70
C ALA A 338 -16.18 -6.60 8.03
N PRO A 339 -15.16 -5.72 8.11
CA PRO A 339 -13.88 -6.02 7.50
C PRO A 339 -13.13 -7.16 8.20
N MET A 340 -13.33 -7.38 9.52
CA MET A 340 -12.76 -8.54 10.21
C MET A 340 -13.37 -9.87 9.72
N VAL A 341 -14.68 -9.88 9.45
CA VAL A 341 -15.37 -11.01 8.80
C VAL A 341 -14.82 -11.22 7.41
N ASN A 342 -14.58 -10.15 6.64
CA ASN A 342 -13.99 -10.25 5.31
C ASN A 342 -12.59 -10.88 5.34
N VAL A 343 -11.75 -10.54 6.32
CA VAL A 343 -10.45 -11.21 6.53
C VAL A 343 -10.64 -12.72 6.70
N VAL A 344 -11.51 -13.14 7.62
CA VAL A 344 -11.71 -14.57 7.93
C VAL A 344 -12.23 -15.33 6.73
N VAL A 345 -13.29 -14.82 6.08
CA VAL A 345 -13.93 -15.49 4.95
C VAL A 345 -12.98 -15.57 3.76
N THR A 346 -12.28 -14.49 3.44
CA THR A 346 -11.30 -14.48 2.34
C THR A 346 -10.15 -15.41 2.62
N TYR A 347 -9.60 -15.38 3.84
CA TYR A 347 -8.50 -16.24 4.23
C TYR A 347 -8.89 -17.72 4.12
N LEU A 348 -10.06 -18.12 4.63
CA LEU A 348 -10.52 -19.51 4.55
C LEU A 348 -10.80 -19.95 3.10
N ALA A 349 -11.39 -19.08 2.28
CA ALA A 349 -11.65 -19.38 0.87
C ALA A 349 -10.35 -19.58 0.07
N MET A 350 -9.32 -18.79 0.38
CA MET A 350 -8.00 -18.89 -0.25
C MET A 350 -7.18 -20.06 0.30
N ALA A 351 -7.16 -20.26 1.63
CA ALA A 351 -6.44 -21.35 2.28
C ALA A 351 -6.98 -22.75 1.90
N SER A 352 -8.27 -22.86 1.60
CA SER A 352 -8.90 -24.11 1.14
C SER A 352 -8.71 -24.37 -0.36
N GLY A 353 -8.15 -23.42 -1.12
CA GLY A 353 -7.98 -23.52 -2.57
C GLY A 353 -9.26 -23.30 -3.39
N ILE A 354 -10.39 -22.95 -2.76
CA ILE A 354 -11.65 -22.62 -3.46
C ILE A 354 -11.46 -21.36 -4.31
N VAL A 355 -10.67 -20.42 -3.81
CA VAL A 355 -10.31 -19.17 -4.50
C VAL A 355 -8.80 -19.10 -4.64
N PRO A 356 -8.25 -18.90 -5.85
CA PRO A 356 -6.82 -18.73 -6.05
C PRO A 356 -6.25 -17.55 -5.24
N LEU A 357 -4.98 -17.67 -4.87
CA LEU A 357 -4.28 -16.58 -4.21
C LEU A 357 -4.09 -15.40 -5.17
N THR A 358 -3.96 -14.21 -4.60
CA THR A 358 -3.74 -13.00 -5.39
C THR A 358 -2.33 -12.97 -5.97
N ARG A 359 -2.23 -12.60 -7.24
CA ARG A 359 -0.96 -12.49 -7.98
C ARG A 359 -0.68 -11.10 -8.53
N ALA A 360 -1.71 -10.30 -8.76
CA ALA A 360 -1.62 -8.94 -9.31
C ALA A 360 -2.18 -7.90 -8.34
N ALA A 361 -1.79 -6.63 -8.51
CA ALA A 361 -2.45 -5.50 -7.87
C ALA A 361 -3.46 -4.86 -8.82
N ALA A 362 -4.64 -4.51 -8.28
CA ALA A 362 -5.51 -3.52 -8.90
C ALA A 362 -5.41 -2.22 -8.08
N SER A 363 -5.79 -1.08 -8.67
CA SER A 363 -6.00 0.12 -7.86
C SER A 363 -6.96 -0.21 -6.71
N TRP A 364 -6.72 0.30 -5.51
CA TRP A 364 -7.65 0.15 -4.39
C TRP A 364 -9.03 0.78 -4.71
N THR A 365 -9.09 1.69 -5.69
CA THR A 365 -10.35 2.26 -6.21
C THR A 365 -11.02 1.41 -7.29
N MET A 366 -10.42 0.30 -7.69
CA MET A 366 -11.00 -0.60 -8.69
C MET A 366 -12.34 -1.14 -8.17
N PRO A 367 -13.44 -0.99 -8.93
CA PRO A 367 -14.73 -1.46 -8.48
C PRO A 367 -14.70 -2.94 -8.03
N PRO A 368 -15.41 -3.28 -6.94
CA PRO A 368 -15.59 -4.66 -6.52
C PRO A 368 -16.20 -5.51 -7.64
N ILE A 369 -16.07 -6.83 -7.51
CA ILE A 369 -16.34 -7.87 -8.53
C ILE A 369 -15.27 -7.89 -9.62
N PHE A 370 -14.98 -6.75 -10.26
CA PHE A 370 -13.95 -6.66 -11.29
C PHE A 370 -12.55 -6.85 -10.68
N SER A 371 -12.27 -6.16 -9.59
CA SER A 371 -10.98 -6.28 -8.90
C SER A 371 -10.67 -7.72 -8.49
N GLY A 372 -11.64 -8.47 -7.95
CA GLY A 372 -11.44 -9.85 -7.50
C GLY A 372 -11.09 -10.80 -8.63
N PHE A 373 -11.71 -10.62 -9.81
CA PHE A 373 -11.32 -11.35 -11.02
C PHE A 373 -9.90 -11.00 -11.46
N LEU A 374 -9.56 -9.72 -11.52
CA LEU A 374 -8.26 -9.25 -12.03
C LEU A 374 -7.09 -9.66 -11.15
N VAL A 375 -7.22 -9.53 -9.82
CA VAL A 375 -6.10 -9.79 -8.90
C VAL A 375 -5.82 -11.27 -8.67
N THR A 376 -6.82 -12.14 -8.87
CA THR A 376 -6.69 -13.60 -8.78
C THR A 376 -6.49 -14.27 -10.14
N GLY A 377 -6.88 -13.60 -11.22
CA GLY A 377 -7.00 -14.24 -12.54
C GLY A 377 -8.12 -15.28 -12.61
N SER A 378 -9.13 -15.22 -11.73
CA SER A 378 -10.18 -16.23 -11.65
C SER A 378 -11.55 -15.66 -11.34
N ILE A 379 -12.58 -16.24 -11.96
CA ILE A 379 -13.99 -15.91 -11.69
C ILE A 379 -14.35 -16.20 -10.22
N SER A 380 -13.70 -17.18 -9.58
CA SER A 380 -13.95 -17.47 -8.16
C SER A 380 -13.55 -16.30 -7.25
N GLY A 381 -12.57 -15.47 -7.64
CA GLY A 381 -12.25 -14.22 -6.94
C GLY A 381 -13.38 -13.19 -7.02
N ALA A 382 -14.02 -13.03 -8.20
CA ALA A 382 -15.18 -12.18 -8.36
C ALA A 382 -16.39 -12.68 -7.55
N ILE A 383 -16.64 -13.99 -7.57
CA ILE A 383 -17.71 -14.63 -6.80
C ILE A 383 -17.49 -14.42 -5.30
N LEU A 384 -16.26 -14.57 -4.81
CA LEU A 384 -15.93 -14.31 -3.41
C LEU A 384 -16.27 -12.86 -3.03
N GLN A 385 -15.92 -11.86 -3.85
CA GLN A 385 -16.30 -10.47 -3.56
C GLN A 385 -17.82 -10.27 -3.51
N VAL A 386 -18.60 -10.96 -4.34
CA VAL A 386 -20.07 -10.93 -4.23
C VAL A 386 -20.52 -11.49 -2.88
N VAL A 387 -19.94 -12.61 -2.42
CA VAL A 387 -20.22 -13.19 -1.10
C VAL A 387 -19.89 -12.19 0.01
N LEU A 388 -18.73 -11.57 -0.03
CA LEU A 388 -18.29 -10.58 0.95
C LEU A 388 -19.23 -9.36 0.99
N ILE A 389 -19.61 -8.83 -0.17
CA ILE A 389 -20.58 -7.73 -0.26
C ILE A 389 -21.93 -8.12 0.35
N VAL A 390 -22.41 -9.35 0.13
CA VAL A 390 -23.65 -9.84 0.74
C VAL A 390 -23.51 -9.91 2.26
N LEU A 391 -22.39 -10.42 2.78
CA LEU A 391 -22.12 -10.45 4.22
C LEU A 391 -22.07 -9.04 4.81
N ASP A 392 -21.38 -8.11 4.16
CA ASP A 392 -21.32 -6.71 4.58
C ASP A 392 -22.73 -6.08 4.61
N ILE A 393 -23.56 -6.31 3.58
CA ILE A 393 -24.95 -5.87 3.55
C ILE A 393 -25.72 -6.43 4.76
N LEU A 394 -25.62 -7.73 5.02
CA LEU A 394 -26.33 -8.38 6.12
C LEU A 394 -25.90 -7.83 7.49
N LEU A 395 -24.60 -7.56 7.67
CA LEU A 395 -24.06 -6.98 8.90
C LEU A 395 -24.53 -5.53 9.11
N TYR A 396 -24.55 -4.71 8.06
CA TYR A 396 -24.96 -3.31 8.16
C TYR A 396 -26.48 -3.09 8.18
N LEU A 397 -27.25 -3.98 7.56
CA LEU A 397 -28.70 -3.83 7.37
C LEU A 397 -29.47 -3.45 8.65
N PRO A 398 -29.35 -4.16 9.79
CA PRO A 398 -30.13 -3.82 10.99
C PRO A 398 -29.81 -2.41 11.51
N PHE A 399 -28.55 -1.98 11.41
CA PHE A 399 -28.11 -0.68 11.91
C PHE A 399 -28.54 0.46 10.98
N VAL A 400 -28.49 0.25 9.66
CA VAL A 400 -28.98 1.24 8.69
C VAL A 400 -30.49 1.43 8.80
N LEU A 401 -31.26 0.36 9.04
CA LEU A 401 -32.69 0.47 9.31
C LEU A 401 -32.98 1.29 10.59
N ALA A 402 -32.14 1.17 11.62
CA ALA A 402 -32.25 1.99 12.82
C ALA A 402 -31.90 3.46 12.57
N ILE A 403 -30.91 3.76 11.72
CA ILE A 403 -30.60 5.12 11.26
C ILE A 403 -31.78 5.72 10.51
N GLU A 404 -32.32 4.98 9.54
CA GLU A 404 -33.47 5.43 8.74
C GLU A 404 -34.69 5.72 9.62
N LYS A 405 -34.92 4.92 10.67
CA LYS A 405 -35.98 5.20 11.65
C LYS A 405 -35.74 6.51 12.40
N ARG A 406 -34.50 6.82 12.78
CA ARG A 406 -34.14 8.10 13.42
C ARG A 406 -34.32 9.28 12.46
N PHE A 407 -33.87 9.15 11.22
CA PHE A 407 -34.06 10.17 10.20
C PHE A 407 -35.54 10.51 9.99
N LYS A 408 -36.42 9.49 9.88
CA LYS A 408 -37.86 9.71 9.80
C LYS A 408 -38.48 10.37 11.03
N SER A 409 -37.94 10.13 12.23
CA SER A 409 -38.46 10.77 13.44
C SER A 409 -38.07 12.25 13.58
N GLN A 410 -37.12 12.70 12.77
CA GLN A 410 -36.64 14.09 12.72
C GLN A 410 -37.26 14.89 11.56
N GLU A 411 -38.08 14.23 10.73
CA GLU A 411 -38.88 14.82 9.65
C GLU A 411 -40.31 15.08 10.10
#